data_AF-A0AAW1VAN0-F1
#
_entry.id   AF-A0AAW1VAN0-F1
#
_cell.length_a   1.000
_cell.length_b   1.000
_cell.length_c   1.000
_cell.angle_alpha   90.00
_cell.angle_beta   90.00
_cell.angle_gamma   90.00
#
_symmetry.space_group_name_H-M   'P 1'
#
loop_
_entity.id
_entity.type
_entity.pdbx_description
1 polymer ?
#
loop_
_entity_poly.entity_id
_entity_poly.type
_entity_poly.pdbx_seq_one_letter_code
_entity_poly.pdbx_strand_id
1 'polypeptide(L)'
;MESKTFLGSSVTTSSINFVKSDGAVSISSLIPDPDKCDKLIDNISNQHGIRGRLILYDSGSTETPFVLLQNSLSVLGLQCYVDQNLETLEYSFCIGDETICSSGPRKLDNKQEAKHELAKEAYDILSKDCFLLKRLREHTDVRQSDLVKINNPMPSNSDFNKPGSMAHNMMLKMGWSGGGLGLKEQGRVDNIQVYENVDRRGLGNKNILKEVTKILRDFSNSKKFTILAFDSSFSKAEREAIHKTARRLNLKSKSEGKGDNRRITVSRILNRWDIVRELLKTGCKSSSYELEVPEKFKYLLN
;
A
#
# COMPACT_ATOMS: atom_id res chain seq x y z
N MET A 1 -37.69 16.20 -59.70
CA MET A 1 -38.01 15.10 -58.78
C MET A 1 -36.71 14.66 -58.15
N GLU A 2 -36.34 15.38 -57.09
CA GLU A 2 -36.40 14.94 -55.68
C GLU A 2 -35.09 14.26 -55.30
N SER A 3 -34.16 15.02 -54.72
CA SER A 3 -33.90 15.08 -53.25
C SER A 3 -32.92 13.96 -52.83
N LYS A 4 -31.84 14.16 -52.07
CA LYS A 4 -31.63 15.06 -50.94
C LYS A 4 -30.14 15.42 -50.81
N THR A 5 -29.94 16.65 -50.38
CA THR A 5 -28.80 17.15 -49.59
C THR A 5 -28.49 16.25 -48.39
N PHE A 6 -27.20 16.07 -48.05
CA PHE A 6 -26.78 15.98 -46.65
C PHE A 6 -25.35 16.50 -46.48
N LEU A 7 -25.25 17.59 -45.73
CA LEU A 7 -24.05 18.16 -45.12
C LEU A 7 -23.57 17.24 -43.98
N GLY A 8 -22.26 17.12 -43.81
CA GLY A 8 -21.63 16.65 -42.56
C GLY A 8 -20.27 17.35 -42.43
N SER A 9 -20.24 18.60 -41.97
CA SER A 9 -20.12 19.03 -40.57
C SER A 9 -18.83 18.55 -39.89
N SER A 10 -17.85 19.44 -39.98
CA SER A 10 -16.65 19.51 -39.15
C SER A 10 -16.98 19.90 -37.69
N VAL A 11 -16.09 19.47 -36.79
CA VAL A 11 -15.87 19.97 -35.41
C VAL A 11 -16.88 19.48 -34.37
N THR A 12 -16.40 18.71 -33.40
CA THR A 12 -16.30 19.15 -31.99
C THR A 12 -15.75 18.01 -31.12
N THR A 13 -14.54 18.22 -30.63
CA THR A 13 -13.97 17.53 -29.46
C THR A 13 -14.89 17.77 -28.27
N SER A 14 -15.52 16.72 -27.76
CA SER A 14 -16.34 16.80 -26.55
C SER A 14 -15.44 16.94 -25.32
N SER A 15 -15.20 18.20 -24.93
CA SER A 15 -14.78 18.57 -23.59
C SER A 15 -15.93 18.33 -22.62
N ILE A 16 -15.73 17.42 -21.67
CA ILE A 16 -16.68 17.18 -20.57
C ILE A 16 -16.56 18.36 -19.60
N ASN A 17 -17.54 19.26 -19.66
CA ASN A 17 -17.72 20.33 -18.68
C ASN A 17 -18.38 19.76 -17.42
N PHE A 18 -17.66 19.77 -16.29
CA PHE A 18 -18.27 19.60 -14.97
C PHE A 18 -18.82 20.94 -14.48
N VAL A 19 -20.13 20.95 -14.26
CA VAL A 19 -20.90 22.05 -13.66
C VAL A 19 -20.45 22.26 -12.21
N LYS A 20 -20.07 23.50 -11.88
CA LYS A 20 -19.90 23.96 -10.49
C LYS A 20 -21.25 24.05 -9.82
N SER A 21 -21.41 23.36 -8.69
CA SER A 21 -22.42 23.66 -7.68
C SER A 21 -21.73 24.16 -6.43
N ASP A 22 -22.20 25.30 -5.93
CA ASP A 22 -21.69 26.03 -4.79
C ASP A 22 -21.72 25.24 -3.46
N GLY A 23 -20.79 25.60 -2.56
CA GLY A 23 -21.02 25.41 -1.13
C GLY A 23 -20.33 24.23 -0.44
N ALA A 24 -19.02 24.09 -0.60
CA ALA A 24 -18.16 23.50 0.43
C ALA A 24 -16.71 23.96 0.20
N VAL A 25 -16.11 24.64 1.18
CA VAL A 25 -14.67 24.94 1.17
C VAL A 25 -13.92 23.62 1.31
N SER A 26 -13.68 22.97 0.18
CA SER A 26 -12.79 21.84 0.06
C SER A 26 -11.39 22.39 0.24
N ILE A 27 -10.69 21.98 1.30
CA ILE A 27 -9.25 22.16 1.44
C ILE A 27 -8.59 21.24 0.41
N SER A 28 -8.67 21.60 -0.87
CA SER A 28 -8.07 20.87 -1.98
C SER A 28 -6.70 21.44 -2.28
N SER A 29 -5.69 20.63 -1.96
CA SER A 29 -4.59 20.33 -2.88
C SER A 29 -3.85 21.52 -3.49
N LEU A 30 -3.23 22.37 -2.66
CA LEU A 30 -1.91 22.86 -3.03
C LEU A 30 -0.90 21.91 -2.43
N ILE A 31 -0.06 21.31 -3.28
CA ILE A 31 1.20 20.72 -2.83
C ILE A 31 1.90 21.84 -2.06
N PRO A 32 2.13 21.70 -0.74
CA PRO A 32 2.75 22.76 0.01
C PRO A 32 4.15 22.99 -0.55
N ASP A 33 4.51 24.26 -0.70
CA ASP A 33 5.85 24.67 -1.14
C ASP A 33 6.92 23.86 -0.38
N PRO A 34 7.87 23.21 -1.07
CA PRO A 34 8.90 22.40 -0.42
C PRO A 34 9.63 23.16 0.70
N ASP A 35 9.87 24.46 0.52
CA ASP A 35 10.54 25.29 1.52
C ASP A 35 9.67 25.48 2.79
N LYS A 36 8.34 25.50 2.64
CA LYS A 36 7.41 25.54 3.78
C LYS A 36 7.37 24.20 4.51
N CYS A 37 7.43 23.10 3.77
CA CYS A 37 7.45 21.75 4.34
C CYS A 37 8.70 21.54 5.20
N ASP A 38 9.87 21.95 4.72
CA ASP A 38 11.13 21.80 5.46
C ASP A 38 11.13 22.70 6.70
N LYS A 39 10.68 23.96 6.59
CA LYS A 39 10.49 24.84 7.76
C LYS A 39 9.56 24.24 8.81
N LEU A 40 8.46 23.60 8.40
CA LEU A 40 7.53 22.95 9.32
C LEU A 40 8.20 21.80 10.08
N ILE A 41 8.95 20.94 9.36
CA ILE A 41 9.71 19.84 9.97
C ILE A 41 10.73 20.39 10.95
N ASP A 42 11.46 21.45 10.60
CA ASP A 42 12.48 22.04 11.45
C ASP A 42 11.87 22.66 12.72
N ASN A 43 10.73 23.37 12.60
CA ASN A 43 10.06 23.94 13.77
C ASN A 43 9.55 22.87 14.74
N ILE A 44 9.05 21.75 14.22
CA ILE A 44 8.54 20.68 15.07
C ILE A 44 9.69 19.88 15.67
N SER A 45 10.70 19.53 14.87
CA SER A 45 11.83 18.70 15.33
C SER A 45 12.76 19.41 16.32
N ASN A 46 12.84 20.75 16.26
CA ASN A 46 13.64 21.54 17.20
C ASN A 46 12.91 21.86 18.53
N GLN A 47 11.68 21.35 18.73
CA GLN A 47 11.03 21.47 20.03
C GLN A 47 11.84 20.78 21.13
N HIS A 48 11.80 21.35 22.34
CA HIS A 48 12.50 20.80 23.50
C HIS A 48 11.92 19.43 23.92
N GLY A 49 12.78 18.58 24.51
CA GLY A 49 12.37 17.34 25.16
C GLY A 49 11.91 16.25 24.19
N ILE A 50 10.84 15.54 24.55
CA ILE A 50 10.30 14.44 23.75
C ILE A 50 9.56 14.92 22.49
N ARG A 51 9.01 16.14 22.50
CA ARG A 51 8.13 16.66 21.44
C ARG A 51 8.83 16.78 20.09
N GLY A 52 10.10 17.17 20.09
CA GLY A 52 10.89 17.27 18.85
C GLY A 52 11.26 15.92 18.22
N ARG A 53 11.19 14.82 18.99
CA ARG A 53 11.54 13.48 18.51
C ARG A 53 10.33 12.60 18.26
N LEU A 54 9.19 12.95 18.85
CA LEU A 54 7.99 12.14 18.85
C LEU A 54 7.15 12.37 17.60
N ILE A 55 6.80 11.27 16.95
CA ILE A 55 5.69 11.21 15.98
C ILE A 55 4.67 10.24 16.56
N LEU A 56 3.46 10.73 16.81
CA LEU A 56 2.34 9.92 17.21
C LEU A 56 2.00 8.96 16.06
N TYR A 57 1.85 7.69 16.38
CA TYR A 57 1.68 6.64 15.39
C TYR A 57 0.45 5.81 15.73
N ASP A 58 -0.57 5.94 14.90
CA ASP A 58 -1.77 5.12 14.94
C ASP A 58 -1.63 3.97 13.94
N SER A 59 -1.67 2.74 14.45
CA SER A 59 -1.56 1.53 13.66
C SER A 59 -2.83 1.22 12.82
N GLY A 60 -3.89 2.02 12.97
CA GLY A 60 -5.19 1.83 12.35
C GLY A 60 -6.06 0.81 13.09
N SER A 61 -5.78 0.55 14.38
CA SER A 61 -6.71 -0.14 15.28
C SER A 61 -7.39 0.88 16.18
N THR A 62 -8.58 0.57 16.71
CA THR A 62 -9.18 1.31 17.82
C THR A 62 -8.35 1.05 19.09
N GLU A 63 -7.15 1.60 19.15
CA GLU A 63 -6.24 1.51 20.29
C GLU A 63 -6.66 2.54 21.35
N THR A 64 -6.47 2.20 22.63
CA THR A 64 -6.62 3.20 23.68
C THR A 64 -5.49 4.23 23.56
N PRO A 65 -5.69 5.50 23.99
CA PRO A 65 -4.66 6.54 23.91
C PRO A 65 -3.32 6.12 24.52
N PHE A 66 -3.37 5.36 25.63
CA PHE A 66 -2.18 4.79 26.26
C PHE A 66 -1.39 3.87 25.32
N VAL A 67 -2.08 2.95 24.64
CA VAL A 67 -1.44 1.98 23.72
C VAL A 67 -0.87 2.70 22.50
N LEU A 68 -1.58 3.70 21.98
CA LEU A 68 -1.09 4.54 20.88
C LEU A 68 0.19 5.27 21.27
N LEU A 69 0.23 5.92 22.44
CA LEU A 69 1.41 6.60 22.96
C LEU A 69 2.57 5.62 23.15
N GLN A 70 2.30 4.45 23.75
CA GLN A 70 3.30 3.40 23.95
C GLN A 70 3.89 2.87 22.63
N ASN A 71 3.05 2.65 21.62
CA ASN A 71 3.46 2.24 20.27
C ASN A 71 4.29 3.34 19.58
N SER A 72 3.93 4.60 19.82
CA SER A 72 4.67 5.76 19.33
C SER A 72 6.07 5.85 19.95
N LEU A 73 6.23 5.49 21.23
CA LEU A 73 7.52 5.57 21.92
C LEU A 73 8.45 4.39 21.66
N SER A 74 7.91 3.24 21.22
CA SER A 74 8.70 2.03 20.97
C SER A 74 9.90 2.23 20.01
N VAL A 75 9.76 3.11 19.02
CA VAL A 75 10.84 3.44 18.06
C VAL A 75 11.95 4.27 18.69
N LEU A 76 11.64 5.01 19.76
CA LEU A 76 12.61 5.80 20.52
C LEU A 76 13.23 5.01 21.68
N GLY A 77 12.81 3.77 21.90
CA GLY A 77 13.25 2.97 23.06
C GLY A 77 12.71 3.47 24.40
N LEU A 78 11.67 4.32 24.38
CA LEU A 78 11.07 4.92 25.57
C LEU A 78 9.77 4.21 25.96
N GLN A 79 9.34 4.40 27.20
CA GLN A 79 8.12 3.84 27.76
C GLN A 79 7.30 4.96 28.42
N CYS A 80 5.98 4.84 28.39
CA CYS A 80 5.10 5.70 29.17
C CYS A 80 4.62 4.97 30.43
N TYR A 81 4.55 5.69 31.54
CA TYR A 81 4.05 5.16 32.81
C TYR A 81 3.33 6.24 33.60
N VAL A 82 2.56 5.81 34.59
CA VAL A 82 1.90 6.70 35.54
C VAL A 82 2.60 6.56 36.86
N ASP A 83 3.16 7.67 37.32
CA ASP A 83 3.74 7.81 38.64
C ASP A 83 2.70 8.35 39.62
N GLN A 84 2.86 8.01 40.89
CA GLN A 84 1.99 8.49 41.97
C GLN A 84 2.83 9.16 43.03
N ASN A 85 2.57 10.44 43.27
CA ASN A 85 3.16 11.13 44.40
C ASN A 85 2.44 10.70 45.69
N LEU A 86 3.17 10.09 46.62
CA LEU A 86 2.61 9.57 47.88
C LEU A 86 2.21 10.67 48.86
N GLU A 87 2.83 11.85 48.77
CA GLU A 87 2.55 12.99 49.67
C GLU A 87 1.31 13.76 49.24
N THR A 88 1.18 14.04 47.94
CA THR A 88 0.04 14.80 47.39
C THR A 88 -1.11 13.91 46.92
N LEU A 89 -0.90 12.59 46.84
CA LEU A 89 -1.80 11.61 46.24
C LEU A 89 -2.14 11.91 44.76
N GLU A 90 -1.30 12.69 44.09
CA GLU A 90 -1.49 13.07 42.69
C GLU A 90 -0.84 12.04 41.75
N TYR A 91 -1.47 11.83 40.59
CA TYR A 91 -0.95 10.98 39.54
C TYR A 91 -0.34 11.83 38.42
N SER A 92 0.81 11.42 37.91
CA SER A 92 1.49 12.10 36.80
C SER A 92 1.78 11.13 35.67
N PHE A 93 1.56 11.56 34.43
CA PHE A 93 1.90 10.79 33.23
C PHE A 93 3.28 11.18 32.73
N CYS A 94 4.19 10.21 32.74
CA CYS A 94 5.58 10.41 32.40
C CYS A 94 5.95 9.63 31.14
N ILE A 95 6.80 10.23 30.31
CA ILE A 95 7.43 9.61 29.15
C ILE A 95 8.94 9.68 29.33
N GLY A 96 9.57 8.53 29.60
CA GLY A 96 10.96 8.54 30.08
C GLY A 96 11.06 9.40 31.34
N ASP A 97 11.95 10.39 31.33
CA ASP A 97 12.19 11.29 32.46
C ASP A 97 11.33 12.58 32.43
N GLU A 98 10.48 12.75 31.42
CA GLU A 98 9.67 13.97 31.23
C GLU A 98 8.23 13.75 31.67
N THR A 99 7.73 14.61 32.56
CA THR A 99 6.31 14.65 32.95
C THR A 99 5.51 15.46 31.94
N ILE A 100 4.46 14.86 31.37
CA ILE A 100 3.64 15.49 30.32
C ILE A 100 2.42 16.20 30.90
N CYS A 101 1.71 15.52 31.81
CA CYS A 101 0.57 16.06 32.52
C CYS A 101 0.44 15.41 33.90
N SER A 102 -0.31 16.08 34.77
CA SER A 102 -0.58 15.63 36.14
C SER A 102 -2.06 15.82 36.42
N SER A 103 -2.64 14.95 37.25
CA SER A 103 -4.05 15.03 37.64
C SER A 103 -4.38 16.31 38.42
N GLY A 104 -3.34 16.96 38.98
CA GLY A 104 -3.47 18.02 39.96
C GLY A 104 -4.33 17.55 41.14
N PRO A 105 -5.13 18.45 41.76
CA PRO A 105 -5.93 18.12 42.94
C PRO A 105 -7.12 17.19 42.66
N ARG A 106 -7.32 16.75 41.40
CA ARG A 106 -8.39 15.83 41.04
C ARG A 106 -8.09 14.45 41.64
N LYS A 107 -8.94 14.01 42.57
CA LYS A 107 -8.87 12.65 43.10
C LYS A 107 -9.25 11.67 41.99
N LEU A 108 -8.33 10.75 41.73
CA LEU A 108 -8.54 9.59 40.88
C LEU A 108 -8.54 8.37 41.79
N ASP A 109 -9.61 7.59 41.75
CA ASP A 109 -9.85 6.55 42.76
C ASP A 109 -8.97 5.32 42.54
N ASN A 110 -8.53 5.09 41.29
CA ASN A 110 -7.73 3.94 40.92
C ASN A 110 -6.59 4.31 39.95
N LYS A 111 -5.42 3.66 40.11
CA LYS A 111 -4.29 3.76 39.20
C LYS A 111 -4.67 3.42 37.75
N GLN A 112 -5.62 2.52 37.54
CA GLN A 112 -6.12 2.19 36.19
C GLN A 112 -6.92 3.33 35.56
N GLU A 113 -7.76 4.00 36.33
CA GLU A 113 -8.53 5.15 35.89
C GLU A 113 -7.61 6.33 35.61
N ALA A 114 -6.65 6.59 36.51
CA ALA A 114 -5.61 7.59 36.30
C ALA A 114 -4.83 7.34 35.00
N LYS A 115 -4.49 6.07 34.72
CA LYS A 115 -3.84 5.69 33.47
C LYS A 115 -4.69 5.97 32.24
N HIS A 116 -6.01 5.82 32.30
CA HIS A 116 -6.89 6.10 31.18
C HIS A 116 -7.05 7.61 30.95
N GLU A 117 -7.43 8.35 31.98
CA GLU A 117 -7.69 9.80 31.91
C GLU A 117 -6.43 10.57 31.56
N LEU A 118 -5.32 10.33 32.26
CA LEU A 118 -4.06 11.05 32.00
C LEU A 118 -3.47 10.70 30.63
N ALA A 119 -3.62 9.47 30.14
CA ALA A 119 -3.18 9.14 28.79
C ALA A 119 -4.01 9.88 27.73
N LYS A 120 -5.29 10.13 28.00
CA LYS A 120 -6.18 10.88 27.11
C LYS A 120 -5.81 12.36 27.09
N GLU A 121 -5.51 12.93 28.25
CA GLU A 121 -5.02 14.31 28.39
C GLU A 121 -3.63 14.48 27.76
N ALA A 122 -2.70 13.56 28.04
CA ALA A 122 -1.37 13.56 27.43
C ALA A 122 -1.46 13.46 25.90
N TYR A 123 -2.37 12.64 25.37
CA TYR A 123 -2.61 12.57 23.93
C TYR A 123 -3.12 13.89 23.37
N ASP A 124 -4.08 14.56 24.02
CA ASP A 124 -4.58 15.86 23.57
C ASP A 124 -3.47 16.92 23.52
N ILE A 125 -2.65 17.00 24.57
CA ILE A 125 -1.50 17.92 24.63
C ILE A 125 -0.50 17.61 23.51
N LEU A 126 -0.09 16.34 23.36
CA LEU A 126 0.91 15.95 22.38
C LEU A 126 0.38 16.07 20.95
N SER A 127 -0.91 15.83 20.70
CA SER A 127 -1.51 15.96 19.38
C SER A 127 -1.50 17.40 18.83
N LYS A 128 -1.45 18.40 19.73
CA LYS A 128 -1.32 19.82 19.36
C LYS A 128 0.10 20.21 18.96
N ASP A 129 1.09 19.42 19.37
CA ASP A 129 2.52 19.73 19.24
C ASP A 129 3.29 18.80 18.29
N CYS A 130 2.84 17.56 18.14
CA CYS A 130 3.54 16.49 17.41
C CYS A 130 2.74 16.03 16.19
N PHE A 131 3.42 15.55 15.15
CA PHE A 131 2.75 14.94 14.00
C PHE A 131 2.00 13.67 14.41
N LEU A 132 0.81 13.48 13.82
CA LEU A 132 0.06 12.24 13.93
C LEU A 132 0.04 11.50 12.60
N LEU A 133 0.68 10.32 12.60
CA LEU A 133 0.78 9.44 11.45
C LEU A 133 -0.19 8.26 11.62
N LYS A 134 -1.24 8.22 10.80
CA LYS A 134 -2.23 7.14 10.76
C LYS A 134 -1.90 6.17 9.65
N ARG A 135 -1.84 4.88 9.97
CA ARG A 135 -1.63 3.82 8.98
C ARG A 135 -2.94 3.34 8.39
N LEU A 136 -3.05 3.38 7.06
CA LEU A 136 -4.15 2.79 6.30
C LEU A 136 -3.80 1.33 5.96
N ARG A 137 -4.75 0.40 6.11
CA ARG A 137 -4.53 -1.04 5.93
C ARG A 137 -4.60 -1.48 4.46
N GLU A 138 -4.13 -0.65 3.55
CA GLU A 138 -4.10 -0.98 2.13
C GLU A 138 -2.86 -1.81 1.78
N HIS A 139 -3.07 -2.85 0.98
CA HIS A 139 -2.03 -3.71 0.45
C HIS A 139 -2.25 -3.93 -1.03
N THR A 140 -1.16 -4.12 -1.77
CA THR A 140 -1.20 -4.52 -3.16
C THR A 140 -1.00 -6.03 -3.20
N ASP A 141 -2.06 -6.75 -3.58
CA ASP A 141 -2.00 -8.19 -3.74
C ASP A 141 -1.19 -8.58 -4.97
N VAL A 142 -0.30 -9.56 -4.80
CA VAL A 142 0.45 -10.21 -5.87
C VAL A 142 0.04 -11.67 -5.88
N ARG A 143 -0.74 -12.07 -6.89
CA ARG A 143 -1.19 -13.46 -7.04
C ARG A 143 -0.29 -14.21 -7.99
N GLN A 144 0.04 -15.45 -7.65
CA GLN A 144 0.84 -16.30 -8.54
C GLN A 144 0.17 -16.50 -9.90
N SER A 145 -1.17 -16.57 -9.95
CA SER A 145 -1.94 -16.69 -11.20
C SER A 145 -1.66 -15.57 -12.20
N ASP A 146 -1.45 -14.35 -11.70
CA ASP A 146 -1.24 -13.18 -12.55
C ASP A 146 0.16 -13.20 -13.16
N LEU A 147 1.14 -13.72 -12.41
CA LEU A 147 2.51 -13.92 -12.89
C LEU A 147 2.60 -15.02 -13.95
N VAL A 148 1.77 -16.05 -13.85
CA VAL A 148 1.71 -17.13 -14.84
C VAL A 148 1.13 -16.63 -16.18
N LYS A 149 0.09 -15.80 -16.15
CA LYS A 149 -0.52 -15.20 -17.36
C LYS A 149 0.46 -14.31 -18.13
N ILE A 150 1.32 -13.57 -17.43
CA ILE A 150 2.34 -12.71 -18.05
C ILE A 150 3.38 -13.55 -18.81
N ASN A 151 3.76 -14.71 -18.26
CA ASN A 151 4.80 -15.56 -18.82
C ASN A 151 4.30 -16.48 -19.95
N ASN A 152 3.03 -16.89 -19.88
CA ASN A 152 2.36 -17.66 -20.93
C ASN A 152 1.18 -16.85 -21.48
N PRO A 153 1.43 -15.83 -22.33
CA PRO A 153 0.35 -15.21 -23.07
C PRO A 153 -0.35 -16.32 -23.85
N MET A 154 -1.65 -16.50 -23.59
CA MET A 154 -2.42 -17.55 -24.24
C MET A 154 -2.22 -17.40 -25.76
N PRO A 155 -1.71 -18.42 -26.47
CA PRO A 155 -1.60 -18.32 -27.91
C PRO A 155 -3.00 -18.08 -28.45
N SER A 156 -3.22 -16.93 -29.10
CA SER A 156 -4.43 -16.73 -29.89
C SER A 156 -4.43 -17.85 -30.92
N ASN A 157 -5.43 -18.72 -30.83
CA ASN A 157 -5.54 -19.98 -31.57
C ASN A 157 -5.75 -19.79 -33.10
N SER A 158 -5.31 -18.66 -33.66
CA SER A 158 -5.71 -18.18 -34.98
C SER A 158 -4.96 -18.83 -36.12
N ASP A 159 -3.78 -19.40 -35.91
CA ASP A 159 -2.87 -19.66 -37.04
C ASP A 159 -2.97 -21.10 -37.59
N PHE A 160 -3.39 -22.07 -36.78
CA PHE A 160 -3.47 -23.47 -37.22
C PHE A 160 -4.63 -23.72 -38.20
N ASN A 161 -5.78 -23.07 -37.96
CA ASN A 161 -6.97 -23.12 -38.83
C ASN A 161 -7.12 -21.87 -39.72
N LYS A 162 -6.10 -21.03 -39.81
CA LYS A 162 -6.15 -19.87 -40.71
C LYS A 162 -6.26 -20.35 -42.15
N PRO A 163 -7.30 -19.94 -42.91
CA PRO A 163 -7.39 -20.26 -44.32
C PRO A 163 -6.14 -19.73 -45.03
N GLY A 164 -5.44 -20.61 -45.74
CA GLY A 164 -4.18 -20.30 -46.44
C GLY A 164 -2.89 -20.62 -45.66
N SER A 165 -2.95 -21.13 -44.43
CA SER A 165 -1.76 -21.68 -43.77
C SER A 165 -1.24 -22.93 -44.49
N MET A 166 0.06 -23.22 -44.37
CA MET A 166 0.64 -24.40 -45.02
C MET A 166 0.02 -25.71 -44.52
N ALA A 167 -0.31 -25.77 -43.22
CA ALA A 167 -1.02 -26.89 -42.61
C ALA A 167 -2.46 -27.02 -43.16
N HIS A 168 -3.20 -25.92 -43.28
CA HIS A 168 -4.54 -25.91 -43.87
C HIS A 168 -4.51 -26.41 -45.33
N ASN A 169 -3.57 -25.92 -46.14
CA ASN A 169 -3.40 -26.34 -47.53
C ASN A 169 -2.97 -27.82 -47.64
N MET A 170 -2.15 -28.31 -46.72
CA MET A 170 -1.77 -29.72 -46.68
C MET A 170 -2.97 -30.62 -46.34
N MET A 171 -3.80 -30.23 -45.37
CA MET A 171 -5.01 -30.99 -45.02
C MET A 171 -6.03 -31.03 -46.16
N LEU A 172 -6.28 -29.90 -46.84
CA LEU A 172 -7.13 -29.85 -48.04
C LEU A 172 -6.60 -30.79 -49.13
N LYS A 173 -5.28 -30.80 -49.37
CA LYS A 173 -4.64 -31.70 -50.35
C LYS A 173 -4.74 -33.18 -49.98
N MET A 174 -4.92 -33.50 -48.71
CA MET A 174 -5.15 -34.86 -48.21
C MET A 174 -6.64 -35.23 -48.15
N GLY A 175 -7.52 -34.41 -48.73
CA GLY A 175 -8.95 -34.71 -48.86
C GLY A 175 -9.83 -34.23 -47.71
N TRP A 176 -9.32 -33.38 -46.81
CA TRP A 176 -10.12 -32.76 -45.76
C TRP A 176 -10.99 -31.62 -46.33
N SER A 177 -12.27 -31.58 -45.97
CA SER A 177 -13.26 -30.59 -46.46
C SER A 177 -13.54 -29.44 -45.48
N GLY A 178 -12.88 -29.41 -44.32
CA GLY A 178 -13.04 -28.34 -43.32
C GLY A 178 -13.93 -28.67 -42.11
N GLY A 179 -14.39 -29.92 -41.98
CA GLY A 179 -15.13 -30.43 -40.80
C GLY A 179 -14.24 -31.14 -39.77
N GLY A 180 -14.81 -32.01 -38.95
CA GLY A 180 -14.03 -32.85 -38.03
C GLY A 180 -13.13 -33.85 -38.77
N LEU A 181 -12.01 -34.26 -38.17
CA LEU A 181 -11.16 -35.30 -38.78
C LEU A 181 -11.85 -36.69 -38.74
N GLY A 182 -11.98 -37.36 -39.89
CA GLY A 182 -12.51 -38.72 -40.01
C GLY A 182 -13.68 -38.84 -41.01
N LEU A 183 -14.03 -40.07 -41.40
CA LEU A 183 -14.99 -40.37 -42.47
C LEU A 183 -16.40 -39.79 -42.25
N LYS A 184 -16.81 -39.58 -40.98
CA LYS A 184 -18.07 -38.93 -40.61
C LYS A 184 -17.89 -37.63 -39.83
N GLU A 185 -16.75 -36.96 -40.02
CA GLU A 185 -16.43 -35.71 -39.31
C GLU A 185 -16.42 -35.86 -37.77
N GLN A 186 -16.16 -37.07 -37.26
CA GLN A 186 -16.24 -37.40 -35.84
C GLN A 186 -15.09 -36.83 -34.98
N GLY A 187 -14.02 -36.36 -35.61
CA GLY A 187 -12.91 -35.70 -34.93
C GLY A 187 -13.31 -34.31 -34.46
N ARG A 188 -12.74 -33.85 -33.34
CA ARG A 188 -12.96 -32.46 -32.90
C ARG A 188 -12.44 -31.49 -33.96
N VAL A 189 -13.31 -30.55 -34.36
CA VAL A 189 -12.94 -29.37 -35.17
C VAL A 189 -12.04 -28.43 -34.36
N ASP A 190 -12.22 -28.42 -33.04
CA ASP A 190 -11.41 -27.62 -32.12
C ASP A 190 -10.02 -28.23 -31.93
N ASN A 191 -9.01 -27.48 -32.38
CA ASN A 191 -7.59 -27.79 -32.19
C ASN A 191 -7.30 -28.21 -30.75
N ILE A 192 -6.63 -29.35 -30.59
CA ILE A 192 -6.04 -29.74 -29.30
C ILE A 192 -4.97 -28.68 -29.00
N GLN A 193 -5.16 -27.93 -27.91
CA GLN A 193 -4.16 -26.97 -27.45
C GLN A 193 -2.90 -27.75 -27.05
N VAL A 194 -1.91 -27.73 -27.92
CA VAL A 194 -0.58 -28.24 -27.60
C VAL A 194 0.12 -27.15 -26.79
N TYR A 195 0.28 -27.40 -25.49
CA TYR A 195 1.17 -26.60 -24.66
C TYR A 195 2.61 -26.94 -25.07
N GLU A 196 3.17 -26.19 -26.02
CA GLU A 196 4.58 -26.31 -26.40
C GLU A 196 5.47 -25.88 -25.22
N ASN A 197 5.99 -26.87 -24.49
CA ASN A 197 7.06 -26.65 -23.54
C ASN A 197 8.40 -26.77 -24.27
N VAL A 198 8.82 -25.67 -24.89
CA VAL A 198 10.18 -25.51 -25.40
C VAL A 198 11.12 -25.21 -24.23
N ASP A 199 11.29 -26.20 -23.36
CA ASP A 199 12.55 -26.50 -22.67
C ASP A 199 12.38 -27.80 -21.88
N ARG A 200 13.28 -28.77 -22.08
CA ARG A 200 13.37 -30.04 -21.32
C ARG A 200 13.85 -29.83 -19.87
N ARG A 201 13.35 -28.78 -19.20
CA ARG A 201 13.64 -28.41 -17.81
C ARG A 201 12.37 -27.89 -17.16
N GLY A 202 11.54 -28.77 -16.58
CA GLY A 202 10.57 -28.48 -15.51
C GLY A 202 9.70 -27.20 -15.60
N LEU A 203 8.40 -27.42 -15.72
CA LEU A 203 7.33 -26.53 -16.19
C LEU A 203 6.79 -25.45 -15.21
N GLY A 204 7.59 -24.69 -14.46
CA GLY A 204 6.95 -23.54 -13.79
C GLY A 204 7.72 -22.60 -12.88
N ASN A 205 8.83 -23.00 -12.27
CA ASN A 205 9.31 -22.25 -11.09
C ASN A 205 10.29 -21.10 -11.44
N LYS A 206 11.09 -21.24 -12.51
CA LYS A 206 12.17 -20.26 -12.79
C LYS A 206 11.69 -18.91 -13.32
N ASN A 207 10.58 -18.88 -14.06
CA ASN A 207 10.05 -17.63 -14.63
C ASN A 207 9.27 -16.81 -13.58
N ILE A 208 8.54 -17.49 -12.68
CA ILE A 208 7.85 -16.83 -11.57
C ILE A 208 8.85 -16.08 -10.69
N LEU A 209 9.97 -16.71 -10.32
CA LEU A 209 10.98 -16.06 -9.49
C LEU A 209 11.65 -14.85 -10.17
N LYS A 210 11.80 -14.87 -11.51
CA LYS A 210 12.30 -13.72 -12.27
C LYS A 210 11.32 -12.54 -12.19
N GLU A 211 10.03 -12.80 -12.42
CA GLU A 211 9.00 -11.76 -12.33
C GLU A 211 8.85 -11.22 -10.91
N VAL A 212 8.89 -12.09 -9.89
CA VAL A 212 8.88 -11.63 -8.49
C VAL A 212 10.12 -10.77 -8.21
N THR A 213 11.30 -11.15 -8.72
CA THR A 213 12.50 -10.33 -8.57
C THR A 213 12.35 -8.95 -9.22
N LYS A 214 11.72 -8.89 -10.40
CA LYS A 214 11.41 -7.63 -11.09
C LYS A 214 10.44 -6.77 -10.28
N ILE A 215 9.33 -7.35 -9.82
CA ILE A 215 8.34 -6.66 -8.97
C ILE A 215 9.00 -6.10 -7.71
N LEU A 216 9.83 -6.89 -7.02
CA LEU A 216 10.53 -6.44 -5.82
C LEU A 216 11.55 -5.33 -6.12
N ARG A 217 12.24 -5.38 -7.26
CA ARG A 217 13.17 -4.33 -7.69
C ARG A 217 12.44 -3.03 -8.00
N ASP A 218 11.36 -3.11 -8.77
CA ASP A 218 10.54 -1.96 -9.13
C ASP A 218 9.91 -1.34 -7.88
N PHE A 219 9.44 -2.18 -6.95
CA PHE A 219 8.91 -1.75 -5.66
C PHE A 219 9.98 -1.05 -4.79
N SER A 220 11.19 -1.61 -4.73
CA SER A 220 12.32 -0.99 -4.02
C SER A 220 12.68 0.39 -4.58
N ASN A 221 12.54 0.58 -5.89
CA ASN A 221 12.81 1.86 -6.55
C ASN A 221 11.62 2.83 -6.45
N SER A 222 10.40 2.32 -6.25
CA SER A 222 9.19 3.15 -6.15
C SER A 222 9.10 3.87 -4.81
N LYS A 223 8.68 5.14 -4.79
CA LYS A 223 8.42 5.90 -3.55
C LYS A 223 7.11 5.52 -2.83
N LYS A 224 6.53 4.36 -3.15
CA LYS A 224 5.24 3.95 -2.60
C LYS A 224 5.42 3.39 -1.19
N PHE A 225 4.46 3.70 -0.33
CA PHE A 225 4.37 3.20 1.04
C PHE A 225 3.58 1.89 1.17
N THR A 226 3.05 1.38 0.06
CA THR A 226 2.21 0.19 0.04
C THR A 226 2.95 -1.06 0.49
N ILE A 227 2.20 -2.00 1.05
CA ILE A 227 2.72 -3.33 1.37
C ILE A 227 2.39 -4.24 0.19
N LEU A 228 3.38 -4.96 -0.33
CA LEU A 228 3.13 -6.05 -1.27
C LEU A 228 2.73 -7.29 -0.48
N ALA A 229 1.56 -7.85 -0.78
CA ALA A 229 1.07 -9.08 -0.17
C ALA A 229 1.06 -10.19 -1.23
N PHE A 230 2.00 -11.12 -1.12
CA PHE A 230 2.00 -12.32 -1.96
C PHE A 230 1.10 -13.36 -1.31
N ASP A 231 0.14 -13.86 -2.06
CA ASP A 231 -0.90 -14.76 -1.59
C ASP A 231 -0.38 -16.14 -1.16
N SER A 232 -1.29 -17.01 -0.72
CA SER A 232 -0.91 -18.31 -0.18
C SER A 232 -0.54 -19.36 -1.24
N SER A 233 -0.81 -19.09 -2.52
CA SER A 233 -0.48 -19.98 -3.63
C SER A 233 1.03 -20.23 -3.78
N PHE A 234 1.87 -19.27 -3.39
CA PHE A 234 3.32 -19.41 -3.41
C PHE A 234 3.80 -20.57 -2.50
N SER A 235 4.59 -21.48 -3.07
CA SER A 235 5.19 -22.61 -2.35
C SER A 235 6.19 -22.16 -1.28
N LYS A 236 6.53 -23.06 -0.35
CA LYS A 236 7.53 -22.78 0.71
C LYS A 236 8.89 -22.34 0.12
N ALA A 237 9.34 -23.02 -0.95
CA ALA A 237 10.60 -22.70 -1.62
C ALA A 237 10.56 -21.32 -2.30
N GLU A 238 9.43 -20.97 -2.94
CA GLU A 238 9.25 -19.64 -3.53
C GLU A 238 9.21 -18.56 -2.45
N ARG A 239 8.48 -18.76 -1.35
CA ARG A 239 8.47 -17.83 -0.20
C ARG A 239 9.88 -17.60 0.36
N GLU A 240 10.69 -18.65 0.46
CA GLU A 240 12.09 -18.51 0.88
C GLU A 240 12.92 -17.68 -0.11
N ALA A 241 12.74 -17.91 -1.41
CA ALA A 241 13.40 -17.12 -2.46
C ALA A 241 12.96 -15.63 -2.43
N ILE A 242 11.69 -15.36 -2.16
CA ILE A 242 11.15 -14.00 -1.96
C ILE A 242 11.82 -13.35 -0.75
N HIS A 243 11.88 -14.03 0.40
CA HIS A 243 12.58 -13.54 1.59
C HIS A 243 14.06 -13.21 1.31
N LYS A 244 14.78 -14.10 0.62
CA LYS A 244 16.19 -13.89 0.24
C LYS A 244 16.34 -12.69 -0.70
N THR A 245 15.46 -12.56 -1.68
CA THR A 245 15.50 -11.45 -2.64
C THR A 245 15.15 -10.11 -2.00
N ALA A 246 14.11 -10.07 -1.18
CA ALA A 246 13.72 -8.89 -0.40
C ALA A 246 14.86 -8.42 0.51
N ARG A 247 15.50 -9.34 1.23
CA ARG A 247 16.67 -9.03 2.07
C ARG A 247 17.81 -8.41 1.27
N ARG A 248 18.13 -8.97 0.09
CA ARG A 248 19.17 -8.43 -0.80
C ARG A 248 18.85 -7.01 -1.29
N LEU A 249 17.57 -6.67 -1.43
CA LEU A 249 17.08 -5.34 -1.82
C LEU A 249 16.82 -4.42 -0.61
N ASN A 250 17.25 -4.80 0.60
CA ASN A 250 17.01 -4.06 1.84
C ASN A 250 15.52 -3.80 2.15
N LEU A 251 14.65 -4.73 1.71
CA LEU A 251 13.23 -4.72 2.03
C LEU A 251 12.95 -5.58 3.26
N LYS A 252 11.97 -5.16 4.06
CA LYS A 252 11.44 -5.95 5.17
C LYS A 252 10.45 -6.97 4.61
N SER A 253 10.54 -8.21 5.06
CA SER A 253 9.64 -9.28 4.64
C SER A 253 9.16 -10.06 5.86
N LYS A 254 7.89 -10.44 5.87
CA LYS A 254 7.26 -11.15 6.99
C LYS A 254 6.27 -12.17 6.46
N SER A 255 6.28 -13.38 7.02
CA SER A 255 5.19 -14.34 6.82
C SER A 255 4.06 -14.02 7.81
N GLU A 256 2.83 -13.94 7.33
CA GLU A 256 1.64 -13.69 8.15
C GLU A 256 0.57 -14.75 7.86
N GLY A 257 -0.26 -15.08 8.86
CA GLY A 257 -1.26 -16.15 8.77
C GLY A 257 -0.73 -17.53 9.15
N LYS A 258 -1.61 -18.53 9.11
CA LYS A 258 -1.34 -19.94 9.43
C LYS A 258 -1.92 -20.84 8.32
N GLY A 259 -1.25 -21.97 8.05
CA GLY A 259 -1.71 -22.96 7.07
C GLY A 259 -1.96 -22.37 5.68
N ASP A 260 -3.14 -22.63 5.13
CA ASP A 260 -3.55 -22.21 3.78
C ASP A 260 -3.82 -20.71 3.64
N ASN A 261 -3.92 -19.98 4.77
CA ASN A 261 -4.03 -18.51 4.79
C ASN A 261 -2.65 -17.84 4.97
N ARG A 262 -1.55 -18.61 4.89
CA ARG A 262 -0.20 -18.07 5.05
C ARG A 262 0.20 -17.28 3.80
N ARG A 263 0.40 -15.98 3.98
CA ARG A 263 0.93 -15.06 2.96
C ARG A 263 2.28 -14.50 3.37
N ILE A 264 3.03 -13.98 2.39
CA ILE A 264 4.25 -13.23 2.64
C ILE A 264 4.01 -11.77 2.29
N THR A 265 4.25 -10.89 3.25
CA THR A 265 4.19 -9.44 3.05
C THR A 265 5.60 -8.88 2.93
N VAL A 266 5.78 -7.94 2.00
CA VAL A 266 7.02 -7.22 1.77
C VAL A 266 6.74 -5.73 1.85
N SER A 267 7.55 -5.02 2.64
CA SER A 267 7.44 -3.58 2.84
C SER A 267 8.82 -2.94 2.85
N ARG A 268 8.89 -1.63 2.58
CA ARG A 268 10.12 -0.87 2.76
C ARG A 268 10.43 -0.70 4.25
N ILE A 269 11.70 -0.56 4.59
CA ILE A 269 12.14 -0.08 5.90
C ILE A 269 12.18 1.44 5.79
N LEU A 270 11.32 2.11 6.56
CA LEU A 270 11.17 3.57 6.49
C LEU A 270 11.18 4.14 7.91
N ASN A 271 11.89 5.26 8.08
CA ASN A 271 11.77 6.06 9.30
C ASN A 271 10.45 6.82 9.25
N ARG A 272 9.80 7.02 10.42
CA ARG A 272 8.56 7.80 10.51
C ARG A 272 8.75 9.23 10.00
N TRP A 273 9.90 9.84 10.26
CA TRP A 273 10.23 11.17 9.74
C TRP A 273 10.34 11.21 8.22
N ASP A 274 10.88 10.15 7.59
CA ASP A 274 10.93 10.05 6.13
C ASP A 274 9.52 9.95 5.54
N ILE A 275 8.62 9.20 6.19
CA ILE A 275 7.21 9.12 5.79
C ILE A 275 6.55 10.49 5.90
N VAL A 276 6.75 11.21 7.01
CA VAL A 276 6.22 12.57 7.21
C VAL A 276 6.70 13.50 6.10
N ARG A 277 8.01 13.52 5.81
CA ARG A 277 8.61 14.38 4.77
C ARG A 277 8.02 14.12 3.39
N GLU A 278 7.88 12.87 3.01
CA GLU A 278 7.30 12.52 1.70
C GLU A 278 5.79 12.78 1.67
N LEU A 279 5.05 12.53 2.76
CA LEU A 279 3.61 12.84 2.82
C LEU A 279 3.34 14.34 2.73
N LEU A 280 4.14 15.18 3.38
CA LEU A 280 4.02 16.64 3.25
C LEU A 280 4.16 17.07 1.78
N LYS A 281 5.11 16.49 1.05
CA LYS A 281 5.31 16.76 -0.39
C LYS A 281 4.16 16.27 -1.28
N THR A 282 3.40 15.26 -0.86
CA THR A 282 2.30 14.68 -1.64
C THR A 282 0.91 15.12 -1.17
N GLY A 283 0.81 16.08 -0.25
CA GLY A 283 -0.48 16.60 0.23
C GLY A 283 -1.07 15.83 1.42
N CYS A 284 -0.21 15.37 2.35
CA CYS A 284 -0.55 14.74 3.64
C CYS A 284 -1.27 13.38 3.57
N LYS A 285 -1.50 12.82 2.37
CA LYS A 285 -2.18 11.54 2.20
C LYS A 285 -1.52 10.66 1.16
N SER A 286 -1.51 9.36 1.41
CA SER A 286 -1.17 8.32 0.43
C SER A 286 -2.13 7.13 0.60
N SER A 287 -1.98 6.10 -0.24
CA SER A 287 -2.72 4.83 -0.09
C SER A 287 -2.50 4.14 1.27
N SER A 288 -1.35 4.33 1.91
CA SER A 288 -0.97 3.54 3.10
C SER A 288 -0.84 4.34 4.38
N TYR A 289 -0.84 5.67 4.27
CA TYR A 289 -0.66 6.57 5.40
C TYR A 289 -1.42 7.87 5.18
N GLU A 290 -1.91 8.41 6.29
CA GLU A 290 -2.50 9.74 6.41
C GLU A 290 -1.76 10.51 7.51
N LEU A 291 -1.39 11.75 7.21
CA LEU A 291 -0.64 12.62 8.11
C LEU A 291 -1.54 13.76 8.57
N GLU A 292 -1.65 13.91 9.88
CA GLU A 292 -2.26 15.07 10.52
C GLU A 292 -1.17 15.97 11.08
N VAL A 293 -1.23 17.23 10.67
CA VAL A 293 -0.29 18.28 11.07
C VAL A 293 -0.79 18.91 12.38
N PRO A 294 0.08 19.10 13.40
CA PRO A 294 -0.34 19.65 14.68
C PRO A 294 -0.92 21.05 14.52
N GLU A 295 -2.01 21.33 15.25
CA GLU A 295 -2.78 22.57 15.11
C GLU A 295 -1.92 23.82 15.28
N LYS A 296 -0.98 23.79 16.23
CA LYS A 296 -0.08 24.92 16.49
C LYS A 296 0.77 25.30 15.31
N PHE A 297 1.02 24.40 14.35
CA PHE A 297 1.92 24.66 13.22
C PHE A 297 1.20 24.71 11.86
N LYS A 298 -0.14 24.58 11.83
CA LYS A 298 -0.92 24.64 10.58
C LYS A 298 -0.72 25.97 9.83
N TYR A 299 -0.46 27.07 10.55
CA TYR A 299 -0.23 28.39 9.95
C TYR A 299 1.01 28.42 9.03
N LEU A 300 1.98 27.51 9.20
CA LEU A 300 3.18 27.43 8.36
C LEU A 300 2.92 26.83 6.97
N LEU A 301 1.77 26.16 6.79
CA LEU A 301 1.37 25.56 5.51
C LEU A 301 0.55 26.51 4.63
N ASN A 302 -0.01 27.57 5.22
CA ASN A 302 -0.77 28.59 4.49
C ASN A 302 0.16 29.57 3.76
#